data_AF-A0A401X4U4-F1
#
_entry.id   AF-A0A401X4U4-F1
#
_cell.length_a   1.000
_cell.length_b   1.000
_cell.length_c   1.000
_cell.angle_alpha   90.00
_cell.angle_beta   90.00
_cell.angle_gamma   90.00
#
_symmetry.space_group_name_H-M   'P 1'
#
loop_
_entity.id
_entity.type
_entity.pdbx_description
1 polymer ?
#
loop_
_entity_poly.entity_id
_entity_poly.type
_entity_poly.pdbx_seq_one_letter_code
_entity_poly.pdbx_strand_id
1 'polypeptide(L)'
;MRSLSRRDIFPAFGAAALAGIAAAGLAKPETLTAAPVAKPEGHSPIIAARHEYFKNIRLADAMSAGNPPQSYPSHPDYEIWDRKHFSLLEKAWDAAAFMADVPSKTWADVKAKAQVANKEFTDYCAFHVMENQSNETRLALSIIQDIARLSEQEA
;
A
#
# COMPACT_ATOMS: atom_id res chain seq x y z
N MET A 1 -19.25 30.38 25.90
CA MET A 1 -19.33 28.92 26.08
C MET A 1 -18.29 28.30 25.13
N ARG A 2 -17.20 27.75 25.68
CA ARG A 2 -16.08 27.20 24.89
C ARG A 2 -16.43 25.77 24.49
N SER A 3 -16.44 25.47 23.18
CA SER A 3 -16.71 24.11 22.68
C SER A 3 -15.52 23.20 22.93
N LEU A 4 -15.80 22.00 23.44
CA LEU A 4 -14.84 20.92 23.64
C LEU A 4 -14.11 20.57 22.32
N SER A 5 -12.80 20.52 22.43
CA SER A 5 -11.85 20.20 21.36
C SER A 5 -12.04 18.75 20.90
N ARG A 6 -12.19 18.53 19.58
CA ARG A 6 -12.22 17.18 18.94
C ARG A 6 -10.89 16.41 19.03
N ARG A 7 -9.95 16.83 19.89
CA ARG A 7 -8.65 16.17 20.09
C ARG A 7 -8.66 15.05 21.15
N ASP A 8 -9.79 14.82 21.83
CA ASP A 8 -9.85 13.86 22.95
C ASP A 8 -10.53 12.51 22.64
N ILE A 9 -10.79 12.16 21.37
CA ILE A 9 -11.52 10.92 21.02
C ILE A 9 -10.62 9.73 20.63
N PHE A 10 -9.29 9.87 20.54
CA PHE A 10 -8.45 8.69 20.31
C PHE A 10 -7.12 8.69 21.07
N PRO A 11 -7.10 8.14 22.29
CA PRO A 11 -5.92 7.50 22.84
C PRO A 11 -6.25 6.08 23.31
N ALA A 12 -6.21 5.08 22.42
CA ALA A 12 -6.25 3.67 22.86
C ALA A 12 -5.83 2.59 21.84
N PHE A 13 -5.71 2.86 20.54
CA PHE A 13 -5.38 1.78 19.57
C PHE A 13 -3.88 1.57 19.31
N GLY A 14 -3.02 2.50 19.77
CA GLY A 14 -1.56 2.43 19.51
C GLY A 14 -0.77 1.52 20.45
N ALA A 15 -1.29 1.16 21.62
CA ALA A 15 -0.50 0.49 22.66
C ALA A 15 -0.75 -1.04 22.78
N ALA A 16 -1.92 -1.54 22.36
CA ALA A 16 -2.25 -2.97 22.50
C ALA A 16 -1.62 -3.86 21.41
N ALA A 17 -1.30 -3.30 20.24
CA ALA A 17 -0.76 -4.10 19.12
C ALA A 17 0.73 -4.48 19.27
N LEU A 18 1.50 -3.75 20.09
CA LEU A 18 2.94 -3.96 20.26
C LEU A 18 3.30 -4.94 21.39
N ALA A 19 2.39 -5.21 22.32
CA ALA A 19 2.62 -6.15 23.41
C ALA A 19 2.46 -7.63 22.97
N GLY A 20 1.71 -7.90 21.90
CA GLY A 20 1.48 -9.27 21.41
C GLY A 20 2.66 -9.91 20.67
N ILE A 21 3.59 -9.12 20.15
CA ILE A 21 4.71 -9.62 19.32
C ILE A 21 5.89 -10.09 20.20
N ALA A 22 6.00 -9.62 21.44
CA ALA A 22 7.14 -9.94 22.30
C ALA A 22 7.05 -11.29 23.03
N ALA A 23 5.87 -11.93 23.09
CA ALA A 23 5.67 -13.16 23.87
C ALA A 23 5.90 -14.47 23.10
N ALA A 24 6.10 -14.43 21.78
CA ALA A 24 6.29 -15.64 20.96
C ALA A 24 7.77 -16.09 20.82
N GLY A 25 8.69 -15.49 21.59
CA GLY A 25 10.14 -15.67 21.42
C GLY A 25 10.84 -16.64 22.37
N LEU A 26 10.12 -17.48 23.12
CA LEU A 26 10.75 -18.38 24.10
C LEU A 26 10.17 -19.80 24.06
N ALA A 27 10.63 -20.59 23.09
CA ALA A 27 10.69 -22.05 23.21
C ALA A 27 11.92 -22.59 22.46
N LYS A 28 12.63 -23.49 23.13
CA LYS A 28 13.95 -24.08 22.81
C LYS A 28 14.01 -24.86 21.48
N PRO A 29 15.22 -25.13 20.94
CA PRO A 29 15.42 -25.58 19.56
C PRO A 29 15.87 -27.04 19.49
N GLU A 30 14.98 -28.01 19.26
CA GLU A 30 15.41 -29.36 18.88
C GLU A 30 14.36 -30.03 18.00
N THR A 31 14.60 -30.06 16.69
CA THR A 31 14.56 -31.27 15.82
C THR A 31 14.53 -30.85 14.34
N LEU A 32 15.64 -31.12 13.66
CA LEU A 32 15.73 -31.08 12.20
C LEU A 32 14.93 -32.26 11.62
N THR A 33 13.63 -32.07 11.42
CA THR A 33 12.82 -32.97 10.59
C THR A 33 12.42 -32.23 9.31
N ALA A 34 12.78 -32.85 8.19
CA ALA A 34 12.63 -32.37 6.82
C ALA A 34 11.47 -31.40 6.63
N ALA A 35 11.81 -30.17 6.24
CA ALA A 35 10.83 -29.17 5.85
C ALA A 35 9.89 -29.80 4.80
N PRO A 36 8.56 -29.75 4.99
CA PRO A 36 7.66 -30.11 3.93
C PRO A 36 7.99 -29.20 2.75
N VAL A 37 8.21 -29.81 1.58
CA VAL A 37 8.40 -29.11 0.31
C VAL A 37 7.37 -27.98 0.26
N ALA A 38 7.86 -26.74 0.34
CA ALA A 38 7.03 -25.56 0.26
C ALA A 38 6.20 -25.70 -1.01
N LYS A 39 4.88 -25.86 -0.86
CA LYS A 39 3.94 -25.68 -1.96
C LYS A 39 4.34 -24.37 -2.65
N PRO A 40 4.35 -24.31 -4.00
CA PRO A 40 4.65 -23.06 -4.68
C PRO A 40 3.67 -22.03 -4.13
N GLU A 41 4.18 -21.04 -3.41
CA GLU A 41 3.34 -20.00 -2.82
C GLU A 41 2.50 -19.44 -3.95
N GLY A 42 1.18 -19.67 -3.88
CA GLY A 42 0.24 -19.07 -4.81
C GLY A 42 0.41 -17.57 -4.69
N HIS A 43 1.16 -16.98 -5.62
CA HIS A 43 1.47 -15.56 -5.61
C HIS A 43 0.16 -14.78 -5.63
N SER A 44 -0.20 -14.19 -4.49
CA SER A 44 -1.39 -13.35 -4.43
C SER A 44 -1.27 -12.27 -5.49
N PRO A 45 -2.28 -12.12 -6.37
CA PRO A 45 -2.25 -11.10 -7.40
C PRO A 45 -2.23 -9.69 -6.79
N ILE A 46 -2.79 -9.51 -5.59
CA ILE A 46 -2.73 -8.24 -4.83
C ILE A 46 -1.30 -7.96 -4.37
N ILE A 47 -0.58 -8.97 -3.88
CA ILE A 47 0.83 -8.82 -3.48
C ILE A 47 1.71 -8.51 -4.72
N ALA A 48 1.43 -9.16 -5.85
CA ALA A 48 2.12 -8.88 -7.11
C ALA A 48 1.86 -7.44 -7.58
N ALA A 49 0.61 -6.99 -7.58
CA ALA A 49 0.24 -5.61 -7.92
C ALA A 49 0.90 -4.59 -6.97
N ARG A 50 0.97 -4.89 -5.67
CA ARG A 50 1.70 -4.06 -4.70
C ARG A 50 3.20 -3.97 -5.04
N HIS A 51 3.83 -5.05 -5.48
CA HIS A 51 5.23 -5.01 -5.93
C HIS A 51 5.41 -4.18 -7.20
N GLU A 52 4.50 -4.34 -8.16
CA GLU A 52 4.50 -3.56 -9.40
C GLU A 52 4.33 -2.06 -9.13
N TYR A 53 3.39 -1.70 -8.25
CA TYR A 53 3.19 -0.34 -7.78
C TYR A 53 4.51 0.29 -7.29
N PHE A 54 5.12 -0.31 -6.25
CA PHE A 54 6.34 0.26 -5.66
C PHE A 54 7.55 0.20 -6.59
N LYS A 55 7.61 -0.79 -7.49
CA LYS A 55 8.66 -0.85 -8.52
C LYS A 55 8.57 0.36 -9.44
N ASN A 56 7.38 0.65 -9.96
CA ASN A 56 7.19 1.74 -10.93
C ASN A 56 7.35 3.11 -10.28
N ILE A 57 6.85 3.33 -9.06
CA ILE A 57 7.09 4.56 -8.30
C ILE A 57 8.60 4.78 -8.08
N ARG A 58 9.34 3.76 -7.64
CA ARG A 58 10.80 3.88 -7.47
C ARG A 58 11.54 4.21 -8.76
N LEU A 59 11.09 3.68 -9.90
CA LEU A 59 11.68 3.98 -11.20
C LEU A 59 11.36 5.42 -11.64
N ALA A 60 10.14 5.89 -11.41
CA ALA A 60 9.74 7.28 -11.69
C ALA A 60 10.52 8.26 -10.80
N ASP A 61 10.61 7.96 -9.51
CA ASP A 61 11.40 8.74 -8.55
C ASP A 61 12.88 8.76 -8.93
N ALA A 62 13.46 7.62 -9.32
CA ALA A 62 14.85 7.56 -9.76
C ALA A 62 15.10 8.37 -11.05
N MET A 63 14.13 8.39 -11.98
CA MET A 63 14.20 9.22 -13.18
C MET A 63 14.15 10.72 -12.84
N SER A 64 13.40 11.10 -11.81
CA SER A 64 13.25 12.49 -11.36
C SER A 64 14.44 12.94 -10.50
N ALA A 65 14.85 12.13 -9.53
CA ALA A 65 15.95 12.40 -8.59
C ALA A 65 17.34 12.36 -9.25
N GLY A 66 17.47 11.68 -10.39
CA GLY A 66 18.70 11.69 -11.20
C GLY A 66 19.09 13.08 -11.73
N ASN A 67 18.28 14.12 -11.50
CA ASN A 67 18.46 15.50 -11.99
C ASN A 67 18.95 15.57 -13.47
N PRO A 68 18.41 14.78 -14.42
CA PRO A 68 18.79 14.99 -15.80
C PRO A 68 18.18 16.32 -16.28
N PRO A 69 18.91 17.14 -17.07
CA PRO A 69 18.35 18.34 -17.69
C PRO A 69 17.14 18.05 -18.59
N GLN A 70 16.86 16.77 -18.87
CA GLN A 70 15.76 16.25 -19.67
C GLN A 70 14.37 16.40 -19.00
N SER A 71 14.29 16.62 -17.69
CA SER A 71 13.00 16.84 -17.02
C SER A 71 12.44 18.26 -17.22
N TYR A 72 13.23 19.18 -17.81
CA TYR A 72 12.78 20.53 -18.12
C TYR A 72 12.10 20.57 -19.50
N PRO A 73 10.90 21.18 -19.63
CA PRO A 73 10.19 21.30 -20.90
C PRO A 73 10.99 21.90 -22.05
N SER A 74 12.01 22.71 -21.75
CA SER A 74 12.91 23.32 -22.73
C SER A 74 13.99 22.39 -23.28
N HIS A 75 14.15 21.19 -22.71
CA HIS A 75 15.20 20.26 -23.12
C HIS A 75 14.79 19.47 -24.36
N PRO A 76 15.69 19.23 -25.33
CA PRO A 76 15.36 18.48 -26.55
C PRO A 76 14.75 17.10 -26.31
N ASP A 77 15.21 16.39 -25.27
CA ASP A 77 14.71 15.05 -24.91
C ASP A 77 13.49 15.06 -23.99
N TYR A 78 12.91 16.22 -23.66
CA TYR A 78 11.82 16.32 -22.68
C TYR A 78 10.64 15.43 -23.01
N GLU A 79 10.17 15.44 -24.27
CA GLU A 79 9.02 14.61 -24.66
C GLU A 79 9.28 13.10 -24.51
N ILE A 80 10.52 12.66 -24.66
CA ILE A 80 10.89 11.26 -24.47
C ILE A 80 10.92 10.94 -22.97
N TRP A 81 11.51 11.83 -22.17
CA TRP A 81 11.55 11.70 -20.72
C TRP A 81 10.13 11.69 -20.12
N ASP A 82 9.29 12.65 -20.52
CA ASP A 82 7.93 12.85 -20.02
C ASP A 82 7.04 11.65 -20.34
N ARG A 83 7.05 11.15 -21.58
CA ARG A 83 6.32 9.93 -21.95
C ARG A 83 6.73 8.71 -21.13
N LYS A 84 8.04 8.56 -20.89
CA LYS A 84 8.55 7.43 -20.10
C LYS A 84 8.19 7.57 -18.63
N HIS A 85 8.30 8.78 -18.08
CA HIS A 85 7.91 9.08 -16.70
C HIS A 85 6.41 8.85 -16.50
N PHE A 86 5.58 9.39 -17.39
CA PHE A 86 4.13 9.18 -17.39
C PHE A 86 3.77 7.70 -17.49
N SER A 87 4.39 6.93 -18.38
CA SER A 87 4.12 5.49 -18.51
C SER A 87 4.45 4.68 -17.25
N LEU A 88 5.46 5.10 -16.47
CA LEU A 88 5.75 4.48 -15.18
C LEU A 88 4.68 4.80 -14.15
N LEU A 89 4.25 6.06 -14.08
CA LEU A 89 3.16 6.46 -13.18
C LEU A 89 1.86 5.77 -13.54
N GLU A 90 1.50 5.70 -14.83
CA GLU A 90 0.32 4.99 -15.33
C GLU A 90 0.31 3.52 -14.85
N LYS A 91 1.41 2.79 -15.01
CA LYS A 91 1.52 1.41 -14.50
C LYS A 91 1.39 1.30 -12.99
N ALA A 92 1.90 2.27 -12.24
CA ALA A 92 1.69 2.29 -10.80
C ALA A 92 0.20 2.48 -10.49
N TRP A 93 -0.47 3.42 -11.16
CA TRP A 93 -1.88 3.70 -10.94
C TRP A 93 -2.80 2.56 -11.39
N ASP A 94 -2.47 1.86 -12.47
CA ASP A 94 -3.18 0.65 -12.90
C ASP A 94 -3.10 -0.44 -11.82
N ALA A 95 -1.93 -0.63 -11.21
CA ALA A 95 -1.78 -1.58 -10.11
C ALA A 95 -2.60 -1.17 -8.88
N ALA A 96 -2.63 0.13 -8.53
CA ALA A 96 -3.44 0.65 -7.44
C ALA A 96 -4.95 0.47 -7.70
N ALA A 97 -5.41 0.76 -8.93
CA ALA A 97 -6.79 0.54 -9.35
C ALA A 97 -7.17 -0.95 -9.26
N PHE A 98 -6.31 -1.84 -9.77
CA PHE A 98 -6.50 -3.28 -9.63
C PHE A 98 -6.65 -3.72 -8.17
N MET A 99 -5.78 -3.22 -7.28
CA MET A 99 -5.87 -3.52 -5.85
C MET A 99 -7.16 -2.98 -5.20
N ALA A 100 -7.67 -1.83 -5.63
CA ALA A 100 -8.94 -1.32 -5.13
C ALA A 100 -10.11 -2.23 -5.53
N ASP A 101 -10.06 -2.83 -6.71
CA ASP A 101 -11.16 -3.62 -7.28
C ASP A 101 -11.18 -5.09 -6.88
N VAL A 102 -10.03 -5.66 -6.52
CA VAL A 102 -9.94 -7.09 -6.18
C VAL A 102 -10.08 -7.29 -4.66
N PRO A 103 -11.06 -8.08 -4.18
CA PRO A 103 -11.21 -8.38 -2.75
C PRO A 103 -10.03 -9.18 -2.18
N SER A 104 -9.61 -8.83 -0.96
CA SER A 104 -8.50 -9.47 -0.24
C SER A 104 -8.86 -10.87 0.25
N LYS A 105 -8.11 -11.92 -0.07
CA LYS A 105 -8.43 -13.28 0.44
C LYS A 105 -7.79 -13.55 1.80
N THR A 106 -6.77 -12.78 2.15
CA THR A 106 -5.98 -12.98 3.36
C THR A 106 -5.63 -11.65 4.02
N TRP A 107 -5.26 -11.67 5.30
CA TRP A 107 -4.69 -10.50 5.98
C TRP A 107 -3.40 -9.98 5.33
N ALA A 108 -2.65 -10.84 4.62
CA ALA A 108 -1.48 -10.43 3.86
C ALA A 108 -1.86 -9.52 2.67
N ASP A 109 -2.99 -9.80 2.01
CA ASP A 109 -3.54 -8.96 0.94
C ASP A 109 -3.98 -7.60 1.48
N VAL A 110 -4.69 -7.58 2.63
CA VAL A 110 -5.09 -6.34 3.31
C VAL A 110 -3.87 -5.50 3.65
N LYS A 111 -2.82 -6.12 4.20
CA LYS A 111 -1.55 -5.43 4.48
C LYS A 111 -0.91 -4.85 3.21
N ALA A 112 -0.94 -5.59 2.10
CA ALA A 112 -0.40 -5.11 0.83
C ALA A 112 -1.17 -3.88 0.32
N LYS A 113 -2.51 -3.89 0.35
CA LYS A 113 -3.34 -2.73 0.02
C LYS A 113 -3.05 -1.53 0.92
N ALA A 114 -2.98 -1.77 2.24
CA ALA A 114 -2.74 -0.72 3.23
C ALA A 114 -1.40 -0.02 3.05
N GLN A 115 -0.35 -0.73 2.61
CA GLN A 115 0.95 -0.12 2.33
C GLN A 115 0.89 0.89 1.16
N VAL A 116 0.14 0.56 0.10
CA VAL A 116 -0.04 1.46 -1.05
C VAL A 116 -0.93 2.63 -0.66
N ALA A 117 -2.04 2.36 0.03
CA ALA A 117 -2.92 3.41 0.54
C ALA A 117 -2.15 4.40 1.44
N ASN A 118 -1.35 3.93 2.41
CA ASN A 118 -0.59 4.83 3.28
C ASN A 118 0.35 5.77 2.53
N LYS A 119 0.92 5.32 1.41
CA LYS A 119 1.83 6.10 0.59
C LYS A 119 1.12 7.19 -0.23
N GLU A 120 -0.11 6.94 -0.67
CA GLU A 120 -0.86 7.86 -1.56
C GLU A 120 -1.91 8.70 -0.85
N PHE A 121 -2.60 8.13 0.14
CA PHE A 121 -3.75 8.76 0.78
C PHE A 121 -3.39 10.02 1.56
N THR A 122 -2.17 10.07 2.10
CA THR A 122 -1.67 11.23 2.85
C THR A 122 -1.52 12.44 1.93
N ASP A 123 -0.89 12.25 0.77
CA ASP A 123 -0.69 13.31 -0.21
C ASP A 123 -2.02 13.70 -0.88
N TYR A 124 -2.86 12.72 -1.19
CA TYR A 124 -4.19 12.95 -1.76
C TYR A 124 -5.05 13.83 -0.84
N CYS A 125 -5.14 13.51 0.45
CA CYS A 125 -5.88 14.31 1.44
C CYS A 125 -5.29 15.73 1.64
N ALA A 126 -3.99 15.91 1.44
CA ALA A 126 -3.32 17.19 1.65
C ALA A 126 -3.54 18.17 0.50
N PHE A 127 -3.65 17.67 -0.74
CA PHE A 127 -3.63 18.50 -1.94
C PHE A 127 -4.93 18.51 -2.73
N HIS A 128 -5.85 17.57 -2.48
CA HIS A 128 -7.06 17.39 -3.29
C HIS A 128 -8.34 17.39 -2.44
N VAL A 129 -9.45 17.77 -3.07
CA VAL A 129 -10.79 17.45 -2.55
C VAL A 129 -11.02 15.97 -2.78
N MET A 130 -11.40 15.23 -1.73
CA MET A 130 -11.58 13.79 -1.83
C MET A 130 -12.73 13.42 -2.78
N GLU A 131 -12.39 12.90 -3.95
CA GLU A 131 -13.34 12.41 -4.93
C GLU A 131 -13.62 10.93 -4.71
N ASN A 132 -14.90 10.57 -4.59
CA ASN A 132 -15.31 9.20 -4.30
C ASN A 132 -14.86 8.18 -5.36
N GLN A 133 -14.61 8.63 -6.59
CA GLN A 133 -14.18 7.78 -7.72
C GLN A 133 -12.66 7.68 -7.87
N SER A 134 -11.89 8.45 -7.09
CA SER A 134 -10.42 8.36 -7.10
C SER A 134 -9.95 6.96 -6.68
N ASN A 135 -8.84 6.52 -7.27
CA ASN A 135 -8.26 5.21 -6.96
C ASN A 135 -7.84 5.13 -5.49
N GLU A 136 -7.37 6.24 -4.93
CA GLU A 136 -7.02 6.41 -3.52
C GLU A 136 -8.24 6.15 -2.64
N THR A 137 -9.35 6.86 -2.88
CA THR A 137 -10.59 6.72 -2.09
C THR A 137 -11.16 5.31 -2.21
N ARG A 138 -11.20 4.76 -3.42
CA ARG A 138 -11.65 3.38 -3.66
C ARG A 138 -10.75 2.37 -2.95
N LEU A 139 -9.43 2.54 -2.98
CA LEU A 139 -8.49 1.65 -2.31
C LEU A 139 -8.70 1.67 -0.78
N ALA A 140 -8.83 2.84 -0.18
CA ALA A 140 -9.10 2.99 1.25
C ALA A 140 -10.43 2.35 1.68
N LEU A 141 -11.51 2.56 0.89
CA LEU A 141 -12.79 1.91 1.13
C LEU A 141 -12.70 0.39 1.00
N SER A 142 -11.96 -0.12 0.00
CA SER A 142 -11.76 -1.56 -0.20
C SER A 142 -11.08 -2.23 1.01
N ILE A 143 -10.14 -1.54 1.66
CA ILE A 143 -9.47 -2.04 2.87
C ILE A 143 -10.47 -2.20 4.01
N ILE A 144 -11.33 -1.20 4.24
CA ILE A 144 -12.36 -1.25 5.30
C ILE A 144 -13.32 -2.42 5.05
N GLN A 145 -13.77 -2.58 3.80
CA GLN A 145 -14.65 -3.69 3.41
C GLN A 145 -13.99 -5.05 3.59
N ASP A 146 -12.72 -5.18 3.21
CA ASP A 146 -11.96 -6.43 3.36
C ASP A 146 -11.71 -6.79 4.83
N ILE A 147 -11.41 -5.81 5.69
CA ILE A 147 -11.27 -6.01 7.13
C ILE A 147 -12.57 -6.52 7.72
N ALA A 148 -13.70 -5.88 7.40
CA ALA A 148 -15.01 -6.29 7.91
C ALA A 148 -15.33 -7.74 7.49
N ARG A 149 -15.18 -8.05 6.20
CA ARG A 149 -15.47 -9.39 5.67
C ARG A 149 -14.58 -10.48 6.26
N LEU A 150 -13.28 -10.23 6.40
CA LEU A 150 -12.35 -11.23 6.96
C LEU A 150 -12.58 -11.43 8.46
N SER A 151 -12.91 -10.36 9.18
CA SER A 151 -13.22 -10.45 10.62
C SER A 151 -14.47 -11.29 10.89
N GLU A 152 -15.50 -11.20 10.04
CA GLU A 152 -16.71 -12.03 10.13
C GLU A 152 -16.45 -13.51 9.83
N GLN A 153 -15.43 -13.84 9.04
CA GLN A 153 -15.08 -15.22 8.69
C GLN A 153 -14.28 -15.93 9.79
N GLU A 154 -13.67 -15.17 10.69
CA GLU A 154 -12.89 -15.68 11.83
C GLU A 154 -13.72 -15.82 13.12
N ALA A 155 -14.96 -15.34 13.13
CA ALA A 155 -15.90 -15.39 14.26
C ALA A 155 -16.81 -16.62 14.21
#